data_AF-A0A4S2HKP8-F1
#
_entry.id   AF-A0A4S2HKP8-F1
#
_cell.length_a   1.000
_cell.length_b   1.000
_cell.length_c   1.000
_cell.angle_alpha   90.00
_cell.angle_beta   90.00
_cell.angle_gamma   90.00
#
_symmetry.space_group_name_H-M   'P 1'
#
loop_
_entity.id
_entity.type
_entity.pdbx_description
1 polymer ?
#
loop_
_entity_poly.entity_id
_entity_poly.type
_entity_poly.pdbx_seq_one_letter_code
_entity_poly.pdbx_strand_id
1 'polypeptide(L)'
;MVNYGKVKWKRGTNMLTIQNLLKNVYCYIKNISKKSYRNCAVLVSGFSVFAMVSLNTHGFGGAGKNRSVVECSNMQGAKGEIQSENSEQESVAAIGDFASSCKQAIESEQSKMKEAREAEIQKREVTAVCASVEPVHNEMQQLPVNPYGDISISEEDYEALLRIVQAEAGGEDEQGKILVAEVILNRVLAEDFASTVSDVIFEKSGGSPQFAPTADGRYYSVEVTGSTVEAVEKAIHEEDLSQGALFFSARRRANPYDMAWFDRNLTWLFQYGGHEFYTLP
;
A
#
# COMPACT_ATOMS: atom_id res chain seq x y z
N MET A 1 27.14 -37.92 -43.77
CA MET A 1 26.03 -36.98 -43.50
C MET A 1 26.49 -35.99 -42.44
N VAL A 2 26.42 -34.68 -42.69
CA VAL A 2 26.88 -33.64 -41.75
C VAL A 2 25.66 -32.89 -41.20
N ASN A 3 25.57 -32.76 -39.88
CA ASN A 3 24.40 -32.21 -39.20
C ASN A 3 24.71 -30.80 -38.66
N TYR A 4 24.14 -29.76 -39.25
CA TYR A 4 24.37 -28.36 -38.86
C TYR A 4 23.29 -27.88 -37.87
N GLY A 5 23.69 -27.67 -36.61
CA GLY A 5 22.81 -27.10 -35.59
C GLY A 5 22.50 -25.62 -35.83
N LYS A 6 21.22 -25.29 -36.09
CA LYS A 6 20.76 -23.89 -36.18
C LYS A 6 20.49 -23.32 -34.78
N VAL A 7 21.40 -22.49 -34.28
CA VAL A 7 21.16 -21.67 -33.07
C VAL A 7 20.19 -20.52 -33.40
N LYS A 8 18.95 -20.60 -32.91
CA LYS A 8 17.90 -19.62 -33.19
C LYS A 8 17.87 -18.55 -32.08
N TRP A 9 18.38 -17.36 -32.40
CA TRP A 9 18.47 -16.24 -31.46
C TRP A 9 17.10 -15.69 -31.06
N LYS A 10 16.78 -15.68 -29.74
CA LYS A 10 15.63 -14.94 -29.18
C LYS A 10 15.87 -13.42 -29.22
N ARG A 11 15.61 -12.79 -30.37
CA ARG A 11 15.41 -11.34 -30.49
C ARG A 11 13.92 -11.06 -30.65
N GLY A 12 13.27 -10.51 -29.62
CA GLY A 12 11.85 -10.14 -29.70
C GLY A 12 11.15 -9.74 -28.40
N THR A 13 11.54 -10.28 -27.24
CA THR A 13 10.77 -10.08 -25.99
C THR A 13 11.17 -8.82 -25.22
N ASN A 14 12.47 -8.59 -25.02
CA ASN A 14 12.97 -7.58 -24.06
C ASN A 14 12.60 -6.14 -24.43
N MET A 15 12.45 -5.81 -25.71
CA MET A 15 12.17 -4.43 -26.16
C MET A 15 10.74 -3.98 -25.79
N LEU A 16 9.77 -4.91 -25.80
CA LEU A 16 8.39 -4.64 -25.40
C LEU A 16 8.27 -4.51 -23.88
N THR A 17 8.97 -5.36 -23.11
CA THR A 17 8.99 -5.28 -21.64
C THR A 17 9.58 -3.95 -21.15
N ILE A 18 10.68 -3.48 -21.74
CA ILE A 18 11.29 -2.20 -21.39
C ILE A 18 10.37 -1.02 -21.75
N GLN A 19 9.69 -1.07 -22.90
CA GLN A 19 8.72 -0.03 -23.26
C GLN A 19 7.49 0.00 -22.34
N ASN A 20 7.00 -1.15 -21.85
CA ASN A 20 5.94 -1.20 -20.86
C ASN A 20 6.39 -0.68 -19.49
N LEU A 21 7.59 -1.04 -19.03
CA LEU A 21 8.15 -0.50 -17.78
C LEU A 21 8.31 1.02 -17.84
N LEU A 22 8.86 1.56 -18.93
CA LEU A 22 9.02 3.00 -19.11
C LEU A 22 7.67 3.74 -19.22
N LYS A 23 6.66 3.15 -19.85
CA LYS A 23 5.29 3.70 -19.87
C LYS A 23 4.66 3.71 -18.48
N ASN A 24 4.78 2.63 -17.72
CA ASN A 24 4.22 2.53 -16.37
C ASN A 24 4.86 3.56 -15.42
N VAL A 25 6.19 3.70 -15.44
CA VAL A 25 6.93 4.72 -14.67
C VAL A 25 6.55 6.14 -15.12
N TYR A 26 6.43 6.40 -16.42
CA TYR A 26 6.03 7.71 -16.94
C TYR A 26 4.60 8.10 -16.55
N CYS A 27 3.64 7.16 -16.62
CA CYS A 27 2.27 7.39 -16.19
C CYS A 27 2.19 7.67 -14.68
N TYR A 28 2.97 6.95 -13.86
CA TYR A 28 3.05 7.17 -12.42
C TYR A 28 3.56 8.59 -12.09
N ILE A 29 4.65 9.03 -12.73
CA ILE A 29 5.20 10.38 -12.55
C ILE A 29 4.21 11.45 -13.06
N LYS A 30 3.51 11.20 -14.16
CA LYS A 30 2.56 12.16 -14.76
C LYS A 30 1.30 12.38 -13.91
N ASN A 31 0.93 11.44 -13.05
CA ASN A 31 -0.25 11.54 -12.18
C ASN A 31 0.05 12.20 -10.81
N ILE A 32 1.28 12.67 -10.58
CA ILE A 32 1.61 13.42 -9.36
C ILE A 32 0.96 14.82 -9.40
N SER A 33 -0.02 15.01 -8.52
CA SER A 33 -0.70 16.29 -8.31
C SER A 33 0.30 17.40 -7.92
N LYS A 34 0.06 18.62 -8.45
CA LYS A 34 0.93 19.80 -8.30
C LYS A 34 1.24 20.20 -6.84
N LYS A 35 0.54 19.64 -5.85
CA LYS A 35 0.75 19.90 -4.42
C LYS A 35 1.98 19.17 -3.82
N SER A 36 2.54 18.16 -4.48
CA SER A 36 3.60 17.29 -3.91
C SER A 36 5.06 17.69 -4.22
N TYR A 37 5.29 18.71 -5.06
CA TYR A 37 6.65 19.08 -5.50
C TYR A 37 7.62 19.43 -4.37
N ARG A 38 7.13 19.99 -3.26
CA ARG A 38 7.96 20.36 -2.10
C ARG A 38 8.58 19.14 -1.39
N ASN A 39 7.83 18.05 -1.28
CA ASN A 39 8.31 16.83 -0.61
C ASN A 39 9.15 15.97 -1.58
N CYS A 40 8.78 15.93 -2.86
CA CYS A 40 9.59 15.26 -3.89
C CYS A 40 10.96 15.93 -4.09
N ALA A 41 11.07 17.26 -4.01
CA ALA A 41 12.37 17.95 -4.13
C ALA A 41 13.36 17.52 -3.02
N VAL A 42 12.89 17.37 -1.78
CA VAL A 42 13.70 16.88 -0.66
C VAL A 42 14.20 15.46 -0.93
N LEU A 43 13.31 14.55 -1.34
CA LEU A 43 13.68 13.16 -1.65
C LEU A 43 14.68 13.05 -2.82
N VAL A 44 14.48 13.82 -3.89
CA VAL A 44 15.40 13.85 -5.05
C VAL A 44 16.77 14.42 -4.65
N SER A 45 16.81 15.46 -3.81
CA SER A 45 18.08 16.01 -3.30
C SER A 45 18.81 15.06 -2.35
N GLY A 46 18.08 14.30 -1.52
CA GLY A 46 18.68 13.28 -0.65
C GLY A 46 19.31 12.14 -1.45
N PHE A 47 18.63 11.67 -2.50
CA PHE A 47 19.12 10.57 -3.33
C PHE A 47 20.35 10.96 -4.18
N SER A 48 20.45 12.22 -4.65
CA SER A 48 21.63 12.69 -5.38
C SER A 48 22.87 12.82 -4.49
N VAL A 49 22.70 13.32 -3.26
CA VAL A 49 23.79 13.37 -2.26
C VAL A 49 24.22 11.97 -1.86
N PHE A 50 23.27 11.07 -1.59
CA PHE A 50 23.57 9.66 -1.28
C PHE A 50 24.36 8.99 -2.42
N ALA A 51 23.94 9.16 -3.67
CA ALA A 51 24.66 8.63 -4.83
C ALA A 51 26.08 9.21 -4.98
N MET A 52 26.28 10.51 -4.77
CA MET A 52 27.61 11.13 -4.81
C MET A 52 28.53 10.60 -3.69
N VAL A 53 28.01 10.38 -2.49
CA VAL A 53 28.77 9.78 -1.39
C VAL A 53 29.13 8.33 -1.69
N SER A 54 28.18 7.51 -2.19
CA SER A 54 28.43 6.10 -2.54
C SER A 54 29.42 5.91 -3.70
N LEU A 55 29.45 6.82 -4.67
CA LEU A 55 30.43 6.79 -5.77
C LEU A 55 31.85 7.21 -5.33
N ASN A 56 31.98 7.94 -4.22
CA ASN A 56 33.27 8.28 -3.63
C ASN A 56 33.81 7.20 -2.67
N THR A 57 32.94 6.35 -2.11
CA THR A 57 33.37 5.24 -1.22
C THR A 57 33.66 3.95 -1.95
N HIS A 58 33.10 3.73 -3.15
CA HIS A 58 33.47 2.64 -4.05
C HIS A 58 33.85 3.18 -5.44
N GLY A 59 35.15 3.18 -5.73
CA GLY A 59 35.70 3.74 -6.97
C GLY A 59 35.12 3.09 -8.24
N PHE A 60 34.32 3.85 -8.98
CA PHE A 60 33.68 3.40 -10.21
C PHE A 60 34.63 3.48 -11.42
N GLY A 61 35.33 2.38 -11.69
CA GLY A 61 36.17 2.22 -12.89
C GLY A 61 35.34 2.09 -14.17
N GLY A 62 34.99 3.22 -14.80
CA GLY A 62 34.28 3.24 -16.08
C GLY A 62 35.13 2.70 -17.23
N ALA A 63 34.79 1.54 -17.78
CA ALA A 63 35.51 0.89 -18.88
C ALA A 63 35.34 1.64 -20.22
N GLY A 64 36.25 2.59 -20.49
CA GLY A 64 36.19 3.49 -21.65
C GLY A 64 37.42 3.44 -22.57
N LYS A 65 37.42 2.47 -23.49
CA LYS A 65 38.28 2.35 -24.69
C LYS A 65 39.78 2.02 -24.50
N ASN A 66 40.28 1.30 -25.51
CA ASN A 66 41.67 0.99 -25.86
C ASN A 66 42.35 -0.17 -25.09
N ARG A 67 43.06 -1.00 -25.86
CA ARG A 67 43.73 -2.24 -25.45
C ARG A 67 45.24 -2.02 -25.38
N SER A 68 45.79 -2.12 -24.19
CA SER A 68 47.19 -2.46 -23.89
C SER A 68 47.16 -3.19 -22.56
N VAL A 69 47.22 -4.52 -22.53
CA VAL A 69 48.50 -5.28 -22.53
C VAL A 69 49.47 -4.68 -21.51
N VAL A 70 49.53 -5.24 -20.31
CA VAL A 70 50.59 -6.17 -19.88
C VAL A 70 50.02 -6.99 -18.73
N GLU A 71 50.14 -8.32 -18.83
CA GLU A 71 50.00 -9.25 -17.72
C GLU A 71 51.41 -9.62 -17.27
N CYS A 72 51.69 -9.53 -15.96
CA CYS A 72 52.67 -10.38 -15.29
C CYS A 72 52.51 -10.27 -13.77
N SER A 73 52.55 -11.42 -13.11
CA SER A 73 52.58 -11.62 -11.67
C SER A 73 53.85 -11.04 -11.01
N ASN A 74 53.76 -10.55 -9.77
CA ASN A 74 54.17 -11.38 -8.62
C ASN A 74 53.78 -10.81 -7.24
N MET A 75 54.02 -11.65 -6.22
CA MET A 75 53.93 -11.42 -4.78
C MET A 75 54.71 -10.21 -4.22
N GLN A 76 54.21 -9.72 -3.09
CA GLN A 76 54.95 -9.11 -1.96
C GLN A 76 55.62 -7.73 -2.14
N GLY A 77 55.72 -7.00 -1.02
CA GLY A 77 56.55 -5.80 -0.87
C GLY A 77 55.75 -4.51 -0.68
N ALA A 78 55.97 -3.83 0.43
CA ALA A 78 55.47 -2.48 0.64
C ALA A 78 56.28 -1.44 -0.15
N LYS A 79 55.74 -0.21 -0.20
CA LYS A 79 56.41 1.08 -0.51
C LYS A 79 57.95 1.05 -0.45
N GLY A 80 58.72 1.60 -1.38
CA GLY A 80 58.39 2.52 -2.49
C GLY A 80 59.22 3.80 -2.38
N GLU A 81 60.26 3.91 -3.20
CA GLU A 81 61.38 4.88 -3.18
C GLU A 81 61.99 4.93 -4.62
N ILE A 82 62.79 5.90 -5.12
CA ILE A 82 63.33 7.17 -4.57
C ILE A 82 63.65 8.15 -5.73
N GLN A 83 63.73 9.47 -5.48
CA GLN A 83 64.76 10.34 -6.09
C GLN A 83 65.30 11.29 -5.00
N SER A 84 66.63 11.43 -4.96
CA SER A 84 67.45 12.18 -3.98
C SER A 84 66.99 13.64 -3.74
N GLU A 85 67.33 14.33 -2.65
CA GLU A 85 68.44 14.18 -1.69
C GLU A 85 68.20 15.03 -0.42
N ASN A 86 68.75 14.64 0.75
CA ASN A 86 69.06 15.49 1.93
C ASN A 86 67.91 16.31 2.60
N SER A 87 67.96 16.71 3.87
CA SER A 87 68.67 16.29 5.09
C SER A 87 68.03 17.04 6.29
N GLU A 88 67.97 16.41 7.47
CA GLU A 88 67.92 17.07 8.80
C GLU A 88 66.75 18.02 9.17
N GLN A 89 65.91 17.50 10.08
CA GLN A 89 65.41 18.10 11.34
C GLN A 89 64.77 19.51 11.47
N GLU A 90 63.66 19.49 12.23
CA GLU A 90 63.07 20.52 13.11
C GLU A 90 62.15 21.64 12.58
N SER A 91 61.13 21.87 13.42
CA SER A 91 60.40 23.13 13.71
C SER A 91 58.95 23.35 13.21
N VAL A 92 58.06 23.39 14.21
CA VAL A 92 57.03 24.44 14.48
C VAL A 92 55.73 24.49 13.65
N ALA A 93 54.65 24.10 14.36
CA ALA A 93 53.30 24.67 14.43
C ALA A 93 52.77 25.62 13.33
N ALA A 94 51.67 25.20 12.67
CA ALA A 94 50.66 26.11 12.07
C ALA A 94 49.30 25.45 11.67
N ILE A 95 48.86 24.33 12.28
CA ILE A 95 47.56 23.69 11.92
C ILE A 95 46.71 23.28 13.15
N GLY A 96 47.01 23.85 14.33
CA GLY A 96 46.20 23.65 15.55
C GLY A 96 45.03 24.64 15.69
N ASP A 97 45.18 25.85 15.13
CA ASP A 97 44.40 27.01 15.56
C ASP A 97 43.04 27.18 14.87
N PHE A 98 42.84 26.58 13.69
CA PHE A 98 41.58 26.75 12.94
C PHE A 98 40.41 25.96 13.55
N ALA A 99 40.66 24.75 14.05
CA ALA A 99 39.62 23.91 14.66
C ALA A 99 39.13 24.45 16.02
N SER A 100 40.01 25.13 16.77
CA SER A 100 39.65 25.76 18.05
C SER A 100 38.82 27.04 17.84
N SER A 101 39.17 27.84 16.82
CA SER A 101 38.46 29.07 16.45
C SER A 101 36.98 28.83 16.11
N CYS A 102 36.69 27.80 15.32
CA CYS A 102 35.30 27.44 14.97
C CYS A 102 34.46 26.94 16.15
N LYS A 103 35.08 26.48 17.25
CA LYS A 103 34.35 26.00 18.44
C LYS A 103 33.95 27.14 19.37
N GLN A 104 34.83 28.12 19.58
CA GLN A 104 34.53 29.31 20.39
C GLN A 104 33.50 30.27 19.76
N ALA A 105 33.34 30.25 18.43
CA ALA A 105 32.37 31.09 17.73
C ALA A 105 30.91 30.58 17.78
N ILE A 106 30.67 29.33 18.19
CA ILE A 106 29.33 28.72 18.21
C ILE A 106 28.63 28.92 19.56
N GLU A 107 29.39 29.00 20.66
CA GLU A 107 28.86 29.08 22.03
C GLU A 107 28.46 30.52 22.44
N SER A 108 28.98 31.56 21.76
CA SER A 108 28.71 32.97 22.10
C SER A 108 27.38 33.53 21.61
N GLU A 109 26.82 33.02 20.51
CA GLU A 109 25.56 33.50 19.92
C GLU A 109 24.31 32.78 20.48
N GLN A 110 24.47 31.58 21.02
CA GLN A 110 23.34 30.78 21.54
C GLN A 110 22.80 31.26 22.89
N SER A 111 23.52 32.15 23.59
CA SER A 111 23.16 32.66 24.92
C SER A 111 22.36 33.97 24.92
N LYS A 112 22.24 34.67 23.78
CA LYS A 112 21.60 36.01 23.71
C LYS A 112 20.24 36.07 23.00
N MET A 113 19.76 34.95 22.44
CA MET A 113 18.51 34.94 21.65
C MET A 113 17.42 33.98 22.17
N LYS A 114 17.60 33.41 23.37
CA LYS A 114 16.55 32.61 24.05
C LYS A 114 15.63 33.45 24.95
N GLU A 115 16.17 34.34 25.78
CA GLU A 115 15.39 35.07 26.80
C GLU A 115 14.43 36.13 26.23
N ALA A 116 14.57 36.51 24.95
CA ALA A 116 13.67 37.46 24.28
C ALA A 116 12.46 36.79 23.59
N ARG A 117 12.42 35.45 23.48
CA ARG A 117 11.39 34.74 22.68
C ARG A 117 10.23 34.16 23.50
N GLU A 118 10.40 34.00 24.81
CA GLU A 118 9.40 33.34 25.67
C GLU A 118 8.31 34.30 26.18
N ALA A 119 8.58 35.61 26.22
CA ALA A 119 7.62 36.62 26.70
C ALA A 119 6.57 37.08 25.66
N GLU A 120 6.80 36.88 24.35
CA GLU A 120 5.83 37.28 23.30
C GLU A 120 4.85 36.17 22.89
N ILE A 121 5.18 34.90 23.17
CA ILE A 121 4.32 33.77 22.77
C ILE A 121 3.03 33.74 23.62
N GLN A 122 3.14 33.91 24.93
CA GLN A 122 1.97 33.87 25.84
C GLN A 122 0.97 35.02 25.65
N LYS A 123 1.36 36.13 25.02
CA LYS A 123 0.47 37.30 24.84
C LYS A 123 -0.41 37.23 23.59
N ARG A 124 -0.09 36.33 22.64
CA ARG A 124 -0.86 36.14 21.40
C ARG A 124 -1.89 35.01 21.49
N GLU A 125 -1.62 33.96 22.28
CA GLU A 125 -2.54 32.83 22.44
C GLU A 125 -3.82 33.20 23.21
N VAL A 126 -3.75 34.13 24.19
CA VAL A 126 -4.91 34.50 25.03
C VAL A 126 -5.94 35.37 24.29
N THR A 127 -5.56 36.09 23.23
CA THR A 127 -6.48 37.04 22.54
C THR A 127 -7.28 36.40 21.40
N ALA A 128 -6.82 35.26 20.86
CA ALA A 128 -7.49 34.60 19.72
C ALA A 128 -8.60 33.61 20.13
N VAL A 129 -8.71 33.27 21.42
CA VAL A 129 -9.51 32.13 21.92
C VAL A 129 -10.99 32.48 22.20
N CYS A 130 -11.38 33.76 22.24
CA CYS A 130 -12.70 34.18 22.75
C CYS A 130 -13.76 34.56 21.69
N ALA A 131 -13.54 34.32 20.39
CA ALA A 131 -14.34 34.93 19.32
C ALA A 131 -15.02 33.97 18.32
N SER A 132 -15.05 32.65 18.57
CA SER A 132 -15.79 31.70 17.72
C SER A 132 -16.32 30.51 18.52
N VAL A 133 -17.40 30.76 19.26
CA VAL A 133 -18.27 29.70 19.78
C VAL A 133 -19.53 29.67 18.90
N GLU A 134 -19.46 28.91 17.81
CA GLU A 134 -20.67 28.29 17.24
C GLU A 134 -20.84 26.91 17.91
N PRO A 135 -22.07 26.43 18.12
CA PRO A 135 -22.32 25.20 18.86
C PRO A 135 -21.99 23.96 18.02
N VAL A 136 -20.70 23.60 17.99
CA VAL A 136 -20.23 22.31 17.46
C VAL A 136 -20.86 21.21 18.32
N HIS A 137 -21.75 20.41 17.70
CA HIS A 137 -22.22 19.18 18.32
C HIS A 137 -21.02 18.29 18.62
N ASN A 138 -20.95 17.77 19.85
CA ASN A 138 -19.87 16.89 20.28
C ASN A 138 -20.06 15.48 19.72
N GLU A 139 -19.96 15.34 18.40
CA GLU A 139 -19.70 14.06 17.74
C GLU A 139 -18.27 13.65 18.07
N MET A 140 -18.14 12.99 19.22
CA MET A 140 -16.99 12.16 19.52
C MET A 140 -16.87 11.14 18.39
N GLN A 141 -15.84 11.32 17.54
CA GLN A 141 -15.53 10.39 16.45
C GLN A 141 -15.26 9.01 17.05
N GLN A 142 -16.30 8.18 17.09
CA GLN A 142 -16.17 6.77 17.41
C GLN A 142 -15.30 6.16 16.31
N LEU A 143 -14.28 5.39 16.71
CA LEU A 143 -13.62 4.48 15.78
C LEU A 143 -14.72 3.61 15.16
N PRO A 144 -14.68 3.35 13.84
CA PRO A 144 -15.71 2.54 13.19
C PRO A 144 -15.75 1.19 13.90
N VAL A 145 -16.88 0.89 14.53
CA VAL A 145 -17.06 -0.33 15.29
C VAL A 145 -17.43 -1.42 14.29
N ASN A 146 -16.54 -2.40 14.14
CA ASN A 146 -16.84 -3.63 13.45
C ASN A 146 -18.12 -4.26 14.05
N PRO A 147 -19.22 -4.38 13.29
CA PRO A 147 -20.49 -4.90 13.82
C PRO A 147 -20.47 -6.41 14.05
N TYR A 148 -19.50 -7.12 13.48
CA TYR A 148 -19.41 -8.58 13.48
C TYR A 148 -18.63 -9.16 14.67
N GLY A 149 -18.08 -8.31 15.55
CA GLY A 149 -17.23 -8.74 16.67
C GLY A 149 -17.89 -9.69 17.67
N ASP A 150 -19.22 -9.74 17.71
CA ASP A 150 -20.00 -10.65 18.57
C ASP A 150 -20.39 -11.98 17.87
N ILE A 151 -20.10 -12.14 16.57
CA ILE A 151 -20.42 -13.39 15.83
C ILE A 151 -19.40 -14.47 16.18
N SER A 152 -19.87 -15.59 16.71
CA SER A 152 -19.06 -16.81 16.87
C SER A 152 -18.95 -17.58 15.55
N ILE A 153 -17.88 -17.34 14.79
CA ILE A 153 -17.57 -18.07 13.54
C ILE A 153 -16.75 -19.33 13.88
N SER A 154 -17.24 -20.52 13.52
CA SER A 154 -16.47 -21.77 13.64
C SER A 154 -15.51 -21.97 12.46
N GLU A 155 -14.62 -22.97 12.53
CA GLU A 155 -13.70 -23.30 11.43
C GLU A 155 -14.48 -23.77 10.18
N GLU A 156 -15.59 -24.49 10.38
CA GLU A 156 -16.52 -24.89 9.31
C GLU A 156 -17.25 -23.70 8.69
N ASP A 157 -17.74 -22.76 9.51
CA ASP A 157 -18.40 -21.53 9.05
C ASP A 157 -17.43 -20.62 8.28
N TYR A 158 -16.18 -20.54 8.72
CA TYR A 158 -15.13 -19.77 8.06
C TYR A 158 -14.75 -20.36 6.68
N GLU A 159 -14.52 -21.67 6.59
CA GLU A 159 -14.30 -22.34 5.29
C GLU A 159 -15.55 -22.18 4.40
N ALA A 160 -16.77 -22.29 4.94
CA ALA A 160 -17.99 -22.06 4.17
C ALA A 160 -18.04 -20.63 3.58
N LEU A 161 -17.70 -19.62 4.38
CA LEU A 161 -17.63 -18.22 3.95
C LEU A 161 -16.58 -18.01 2.84
N LEU A 162 -15.37 -18.54 3.02
CA LEU A 162 -14.30 -18.48 2.02
C LEU A 162 -14.75 -19.10 0.68
N ARG A 163 -15.36 -20.29 0.73
CA ARG A 163 -15.82 -21.02 -0.45
C ARG A 163 -16.95 -20.30 -1.18
N ILE A 164 -17.94 -19.76 -0.46
CA ILE A 164 -19.06 -19.09 -1.12
C ILE A 164 -18.64 -17.75 -1.72
N VAL A 165 -17.81 -16.96 -1.04
CA VAL A 165 -17.28 -15.70 -1.58
C VAL A 165 -16.38 -15.97 -2.79
N GLN A 166 -15.58 -17.03 -2.77
CA GLN A 166 -14.80 -17.46 -3.94
C GLN A 166 -15.70 -17.88 -5.12
N ALA A 167 -16.87 -18.46 -4.87
CA ALA A 167 -17.78 -18.92 -5.90
C ALA A 167 -18.68 -17.82 -6.49
N GLU A 168 -19.08 -16.81 -5.69
CA GLU A 168 -19.90 -15.68 -6.13
C GLU A 168 -19.06 -14.51 -6.66
N ALA A 169 -18.02 -14.12 -5.94
CA ALA A 169 -17.22 -12.90 -6.18
C ALA A 169 -15.75 -13.20 -6.55
N GLY A 170 -15.38 -14.45 -6.82
CA GLY A 170 -13.99 -14.84 -7.06
C GLY A 170 -13.26 -14.10 -8.19
N GLY A 171 -14.00 -13.55 -9.16
CA GLY A 171 -13.49 -12.73 -10.27
C GLY A 171 -13.67 -11.22 -10.10
N GLU A 172 -14.26 -10.76 -9.00
CA GLU A 172 -14.35 -9.34 -8.64
C GLU A 172 -13.04 -8.89 -7.96
N ASP A 173 -12.92 -7.58 -7.70
CA ASP A 173 -11.82 -7.03 -6.89
C ASP A 173 -12.04 -7.26 -5.38
N GLU A 174 -11.06 -6.84 -4.56
CA GLU A 174 -11.07 -7.05 -3.11
C GLU A 174 -12.34 -6.49 -2.45
N GLN A 175 -12.74 -5.27 -2.80
CA GLN A 175 -13.94 -4.65 -2.23
C GLN A 175 -15.22 -5.37 -2.69
N GLY A 176 -15.31 -5.83 -3.95
CA GLY A 176 -16.43 -6.66 -4.40
C GLY A 176 -16.57 -7.97 -3.62
N LYS A 177 -15.45 -8.56 -3.16
CA LYS A 177 -15.44 -9.76 -2.31
C LYS A 177 -15.83 -9.45 -0.87
N ILE A 178 -15.29 -8.38 -0.29
CA ILE A 178 -15.64 -7.88 1.06
C ILE A 178 -17.16 -7.68 1.15
N LEU A 179 -17.75 -6.94 0.21
CA LEU A 179 -19.19 -6.66 0.18
C LEU A 179 -20.09 -7.91 0.12
N VAL A 180 -19.64 -9.00 -0.50
CA VAL A 180 -20.39 -10.27 -0.52
C VAL A 180 -20.26 -11.03 0.80
N ALA A 181 -19.09 -10.97 1.45
CA ALA A 181 -18.90 -11.53 2.78
C ALA A 181 -19.72 -10.76 3.84
N GLU A 182 -19.69 -9.43 3.81
CA GLU A 182 -20.47 -8.55 4.70
C GLU A 182 -21.98 -8.80 4.59
N VAL A 183 -22.53 -9.01 3.39
CA VAL A 183 -23.95 -9.37 3.22
C VAL A 183 -24.30 -10.69 3.93
N ILE A 184 -23.37 -11.65 3.99
CA ILE A 184 -23.59 -12.92 4.72
C ILE A 184 -23.52 -12.67 6.23
N LEU A 185 -22.53 -11.92 6.71
CA LEU A 185 -22.37 -11.60 8.13
C LEU A 185 -23.52 -10.73 8.67
N ASN A 186 -23.99 -9.75 7.89
CA ASN A 186 -25.17 -8.93 8.20
C ASN A 186 -26.43 -9.78 8.38
N ARG A 187 -26.61 -10.84 7.58
CA ARG A 187 -27.73 -11.77 7.74
C ARG A 187 -27.60 -12.57 9.03
N VAL A 188 -26.42 -13.04 9.40
CA VAL A 188 -26.21 -13.74 10.69
C VAL A 188 -26.59 -12.87 11.90
N LEU A 189 -26.47 -11.54 11.79
CA LEU A 189 -26.91 -10.58 12.81
C LEU A 189 -28.41 -10.20 12.75
N ALA A 190 -29.10 -10.46 11.63
CA ALA A 190 -30.47 -10.00 11.42
C ALA A 190 -31.49 -11.05 11.87
N GLU A 191 -32.46 -10.63 12.70
CA GLU A 191 -33.44 -11.53 13.33
C GLU A 191 -34.31 -12.35 12.36
N ASP A 192 -34.48 -11.87 11.12
CA ASP A 192 -35.27 -12.54 10.07
C ASP A 192 -34.52 -13.69 9.35
N PHE A 193 -33.24 -13.91 9.65
CA PHE A 193 -32.37 -14.89 8.98
C PHE A 193 -31.80 -15.93 9.96
N ALA A 194 -31.04 -16.90 9.42
CA ALA A 194 -30.40 -17.92 10.24
C ALA A 194 -29.19 -17.39 11.03
N SER A 195 -28.97 -17.92 12.24
CA SER A 195 -27.98 -17.43 13.20
C SER A 195 -26.57 -18.03 13.05
N THR A 196 -26.27 -18.71 11.94
CA THR A 196 -24.92 -19.25 11.64
C THR A 196 -24.56 -18.97 10.18
N VAL A 197 -23.26 -18.87 9.89
CA VAL A 197 -22.79 -18.55 8.53
C VAL A 197 -23.16 -19.68 7.56
N SER A 198 -22.97 -20.94 7.97
CA SER A 198 -23.35 -22.10 7.18
C SER A 198 -24.86 -22.14 6.89
N ASP A 199 -25.72 -21.88 7.87
CA ASP A 199 -27.17 -21.93 7.65
C ASP A 199 -27.64 -20.83 6.68
N VAL A 200 -27.08 -19.61 6.77
CA VAL A 200 -27.33 -18.52 5.81
C VAL A 200 -26.87 -18.88 4.39
N ILE A 201 -25.73 -19.56 4.26
CA ILE A 201 -25.18 -19.98 2.96
C ILE A 201 -26.05 -21.07 2.31
N PHE A 202 -26.50 -22.06 3.10
CA PHE A 202 -27.28 -23.20 2.60
C PHE A 202 -28.80 -22.99 2.64
N GLU A 203 -29.27 -21.80 3.02
CA GLU A 203 -30.67 -21.43 3.10
C GLU A 203 -31.41 -21.64 1.77
N LYS A 204 -32.72 -21.96 1.85
CA LYS A 204 -33.57 -22.18 0.69
C LYS A 204 -34.88 -21.40 0.79
N SER A 205 -34.99 -20.31 0.05
CA SER A 205 -36.21 -19.53 -0.06
C SER A 205 -37.12 -20.11 -1.16
N GLY A 206 -38.36 -20.45 -0.81
CA GLY A 206 -39.35 -20.99 -1.76
C GLY A 206 -38.97 -22.31 -2.46
N GLY A 207 -37.97 -23.03 -1.95
CA GLY A 207 -37.40 -24.23 -2.58
C GLY A 207 -36.18 -23.99 -3.48
N SER A 208 -35.83 -22.73 -3.75
CA SER A 208 -34.61 -22.33 -4.46
C SER A 208 -33.47 -22.02 -3.47
N PRO A 209 -32.20 -22.33 -3.80
CA PRO A 209 -31.06 -21.96 -2.95
C PRO A 209 -30.88 -20.44 -2.90
N GLN A 210 -30.52 -19.91 -1.73
CA GLN A 210 -30.22 -18.48 -1.56
C GLN A 210 -28.92 -18.08 -2.27
N PHE A 211 -27.93 -18.98 -2.35
CA PHE A 211 -26.72 -18.80 -3.15
C PHE A 211 -26.61 -19.93 -4.18
N ALA A 212 -26.60 -19.58 -5.47
CA ALA A 212 -26.61 -20.55 -6.57
C ALA A 212 -25.46 -21.59 -6.55
N PRO A 213 -24.21 -21.25 -6.16
CA PRO A 213 -23.09 -22.19 -6.05
C PRO A 213 -23.35 -23.43 -5.19
N THR A 214 -24.25 -23.33 -4.21
CA THR A 214 -24.57 -24.45 -3.30
C THR A 214 -25.34 -25.58 -3.99
N ALA A 215 -26.07 -25.26 -5.06
CA ALA A 215 -26.88 -26.23 -5.82
C ALA A 215 -26.29 -26.56 -7.20
N ASP A 216 -25.61 -25.62 -7.86
CA ASP A 216 -24.94 -25.88 -9.14
C ASP A 216 -23.60 -26.63 -8.99
N GLY A 217 -23.12 -26.77 -7.75
CA GLY A 217 -21.94 -27.55 -7.40
C GLY A 217 -20.62 -26.76 -7.39
N ARG A 218 -20.61 -25.48 -7.80
CA ARG A 218 -19.40 -24.64 -7.77
C ARG A 218 -18.83 -24.50 -6.36
N TYR A 219 -19.68 -24.39 -5.33
CA TYR A 219 -19.24 -24.31 -3.94
C TYR A 219 -18.29 -25.46 -3.54
N TYR A 220 -18.53 -26.68 -4.03
CA TYR A 220 -17.72 -27.86 -3.71
C TYR A 220 -16.48 -28.03 -4.62
N SER A 221 -16.37 -27.25 -5.70
CA SER A 221 -15.27 -27.37 -6.68
C SER A 221 -14.37 -26.15 -6.81
N VAL A 222 -14.71 -25.02 -6.19
CA VAL A 222 -13.80 -23.86 -6.12
C VAL A 222 -12.56 -24.13 -5.28
N GLU A 223 -11.44 -23.58 -5.74
CA GLU A 223 -10.20 -23.40 -4.99
C GLU A 223 -10.17 -21.98 -4.43
N VAL A 224 -10.05 -21.84 -3.11
CA VAL A 224 -9.99 -20.54 -2.43
C VAL A 224 -8.66 -19.85 -2.74
N THR A 225 -8.73 -18.60 -3.19
CA THR A 225 -7.53 -17.78 -3.47
C THR A 225 -7.14 -16.92 -2.28
N GLY A 226 -5.85 -16.59 -2.13
CA GLY A 226 -5.37 -15.69 -1.08
C GLY A 226 -6.11 -14.35 -1.03
N SER A 227 -6.43 -13.76 -2.20
CA SER A 227 -7.24 -12.53 -2.29
C SER A 227 -8.67 -12.66 -1.77
N THR A 228 -9.20 -13.87 -1.67
CA THR A 228 -10.52 -14.13 -1.06
C THR A 228 -10.38 -14.32 0.44
N VAL A 229 -9.29 -14.94 0.92
CA VAL A 229 -8.94 -14.98 2.34
C VAL A 229 -8.76 -13.56 2.87
N GLU A 230 -7.92 -12.75 2.22
CA GLU A 230 -7.68 -11.34 2.59
C GLU A 230 -8.98 -10.51 2.65
N ALA A 231 -9.90 -10.72 1.70
CA ALA A 231 -11.21 -10.05 1.69
C ALA A 231 -12.15 -10.52 2.82
N VAL A 232 -12.17 -11.82 3.13
CA VAL A 232 -13.02 -12.36 4.20
C VAL A 232 -12.48 -11.98 5.59
N GLU A 233 -11.16 -12.01 5.80
CA GLU A 233 -10.51 -11.49 7.02
C GLU A 233 -10.89 -10.02 7.27
N LYS A 234 -10.84 -9.18 6.22
CA LYS A 234 -11.27 -7.78 6.31
C LYS A 234 -12.75 -7.66 6.67
N ALA A 235 -13.63 -8.39 5.99
CA ALA A 235 -15.06 -8.38 6.30
C ALA A 235 -15.36 -8.82 7.76
N ILE A 236 -14.59 -9.76 8.32
CA ILE A 236 -14.78 -10.22 9.71
C ILE A 236 -14.19 -9.24 10.73
N HIS A 237 -13.13 -8.48 10.38
CA HIS A 237 -12.32 -7.74 11.35
C HIS A 237 -12.33 -6.20 11.23
N GLU A 238 -12.63 -5.64 10.06
CA GLU A 238 -12.61 -4.19 9.78
C GLU A 238 -14.02 -3.55 9.88
N GLU A 239 -14.23 -2.39 9.25
CA GLU A 239 -15.51 -1.68 9.22
C GLU A 239 -16.43 -2.23 8.10
N ASP A 240 -17.75 -2.28 8.35
CA ASP A 240 -18.72 -2.71 7.34
C ASP A 240 -18.82 -1.69 6.20
N LEU A 241 -18.32 -2.06 5.01
CA LEU A 241 -18.40 -1.27 3.79
C LEU A 241 -19.78 -1.36 3.13
N SER A 242 -20.60 -2.36 3.49
CA SER A 242 -21.89 -2.66 2.89
C SER A 242 -23.06 -1.87 3.47
N GLN A 243 -22.85 -1.05 4.51
CA GLN A 243 -23.88 -0.19 5.12
C GLN A 243 -25.11 -1.00 5.59
N GLY A 244 -24.90 -2.19 6.16
CA GLY A 244 -25.97 -3.10 6.57
C GLY A 244 -26.74 -3.74 5.42
N ALA A 245 -26.10 -3.98 4.27
CA ALA A 245 -26.74 -4.65 3.14
C ALA A 245 -27.09 -6.10 3.49
N LEU A 246 -28.32 -6.51 3.21
CA LEU A 246 -28.85 -7.87 3.39
C LEU A 246 -29.09 -8.58 2.05
N PHE A 247 -29.04 -7.86 0.93
CA PHE A 247 -29.26 -8.41 -0.41
C PHE A 247 -28.38 -7.69 -1.43
N PHE A 248 -28.00 -8.41 -2.48
CA PHE A 248 -27.38 -7.83 -3.67
C PHE A 248 -27.99 -8.41 -4.95
N SER A 249 -27.96 -7.65 -6.05
CA SER A 249 -28.39 -8.15 -7.37
C SER A 249 -27.65 -7.47 -8.51
N ALA A 250 -27.25 -8.26 -9.51
CA ALA A 250 -26.75 -7.73 -10.78
C ALA A 250 -27.92 -7.47 -11.74
N ARG A 251 -28.58 -6.31 -11.65
CA ARG A 251 -29.77 -5.94 -12.44
C ARG A 251 -29.67 -6.25 -13.94
N ARG A 252 -28.46 -6.11 -14.53
CA ARG A 252 -28.19 -6.41 -15.95
C ARG A 252 -28.24 -7.90 -16.33
N ARG A 253 -28.18 -8.80 -15.35
CA ARG A 253 -28.21 -10.26 -15.48
C ARG A 253 -29.48 -10.88 -14.88
N ALA A 254 -30.13 -10.19 -13.94
CA ALA A 254 -31.34 -10.64 -13.27
C ALA A 254 -32.59 -10.57 -14.17
N ASN A 255 -33.59 -11.38 -13.85
CA ASN A 255 -34.90 -11.37 -14.49
C ASN A 255 -35.69 -10.10 -14.08
N PRO A 256 -36.37 -9.39 -15.01
CA PRO A 256 -37.12 -8.19 -14.69
C PRO A 256 -38.20 -8.35 -13.62
N TYR A 257 -38.82 -9.53 -13.48
CA TYR A 257 -39.81 -9.77 -12.42
C TYR A 257 -39.16 -9.81 -11.03
N ASP A 258 -37.97 -10.40 -10.92
CA ASP A 258 -37.20 -10.48 -9.67
C ASP A 258 -36.76 -9.07 -9.29
N MET A 259 -36.22 -8.29 -10.23
CA MET A 259 -35.85 -6.89 -9.98
C MET A 259 -37.04 -6.03 -9.59
N ALA A 260 -38.22 -6.25 -10.18
CA ALA A 260 -39.44 -5.59 -9.74
C ALA A 260 -39.88 -6.03 -8.33
N TRP A 261 -39.45 -7.19 -7.80
CA TRP A 261 -39.62 -7.52 -6.39
C TRP A 261 -38.63 -6.74 -5.51
N PHE A 262 -37.34 -6.69 -5.87
CA PHE A 262 -36.33 -5.88 -5.16
C PHE A 262 -36.80 -4.41 -5.06
N ASP A 263 -37.17 -3.80 -6.18
CA ASP A 263 -37.58 -2.38 -6.28
C ASP A 263 -38.87 -2.02 -5.50
N ARG A 264 -39.60 -3.01 -4.97
CA ARG A 264 -40.85 -2.79 -4.21
C ARG A 264 -40.79 -3.22 -2.75
N ASN A 265 -39.86 -4.10 -2.39
CA ASN A 265 -39.82 -4.74 -1.07
C ASN A 265 -38.54 -4.42 -0.29
N LEU A 266 -37.53 -3.81 -0.92
CA LEU A 266 -36.24 -3.53 -0.32
C LEU A 266 -35.83 -2.06 -0.50
N THR A 267 -35.06 -1.55 0.46
CA THR A 267 -34.41 -0.23 0.40
C THR A 267 -33.08 -0.35 -0.32
N TRP A 268 -32.90 0.41 -1.41
CA TRP A 268 -31.62 0.49 -2.12
C TRP A 268 -30.60 1.31 -1.33
N LEU A 269 -29.36 0.81 -1.24
CA LEU A 269 -28.25 1.45 -0.53
C LEU A 269 -27.26 2.09 -1.50
N PHE A 270 -26.62 1.29 -2.36
CA PHE A 270 -25.64 1.75 -3.35
C PHE A 270 -25.43 0.72 -4.48
N GLN A 271 -24.53 1.02 -5.41
CA GLN A 271 -24.08 0.11 -6.47
C GLN A 271 -22.55 0.03 -6.51
N TYR A 272 -22.00 -1.18 -6.59
CA TYR A 272 -20.57 -1.45 -6.75
C TYR A 272 -20.36 -2.65 -7.68
N GLY A 273 -19.31 -2.68 -8.50
CA GLY A 273 -19.04 -3.82 -9.42
C GLY A 273 -20.10 -4.11 -10.50
N GLY A 274 -21.18 -3.34 -10.56
CA GLY A 274 -22.38 -3.67 -11.35
C GLY A 274 -23.43 -4.50 -10.59
N HIS A 275 -23.26 -4.66 -9.28
CA HIS A 275 -24.22 -5.19 -8.33
C HIS A 275 -24.82 -4.03 -7.52
N GLU A 276 -26.14 -4.07 -7.35
CA GLU A 276 -26.90 -3.14 -6.52
C GLU A 276 -27.14 -3.80 -5.16
N PHE A 277 -26.88 -3.07 -4.08
CA PHE A 277 -26.97 -3.54 -2.70
C PHE A 277 -28.19 -2.92 -1.99
N TYR A 278 -28.83 -3.72 -1.14
CA TYR A 278 -30.12 -3.41 -0.54
C TYR A 278 -30.23 -3.92 0.90
N THR A 279 -31.13 -3.31 1.67
CA THR A 279 -31.55 -3.77 2.99
C THR A 279 -33.08 -3.78 3.10
N LEU A 280 -33.62 -4.17 4.26
CA LEU A 280 -35.07 -4.18 4.50
C LEU A 280 -35.65 -2.75 4.65
N PRO A 281 -36.97 -2.55 4.48
CA PRO A 281 -37.63 -1.24 4.57
C PRO A 281 -37.65 -0.60 5.97
#